data_AF-A0A060XC50-F1
#
_entry.id   AF-A0A060XC50-F1
#
_cell.length_a   1.000
_cell.length_b   1.000
_cell.length_c   1.000
_cell.angle_alpha   90.00
_cell.angle_beta   90.00
_cell.angle_gamma   90.00
#
_symmetry.space_group_name_H-M   'P 1'
#
loop_
_entity.id
_entity.type
_entity.pdbx_description
1 polymer ?
#
loop_
_entity_poly.entity_id
_entity_poly.type
_entity_poly.pdbx_seq_one_letter_code
_entity_poly.pdbx_strand_id
1 'polypeptide(L)'
;MLWLLSPLHYLHVANSPCCLVQAMVETVNNLLQPQAQSAWRDLSTGEQLRAATMLLDTVEQGAFILADNLLKTDIVQENTNNIQLEVARMSTEGNLPDLKFPQSGQGNSITLSASTLKQHGRNGEIRMAFVLYKHIGAYLSTENASMKLGREAMATNYSVIVNSPVITAAINKESNKVYLSEPVIFTLKHLQQSKESFNPNCSFWSYSKRTMTGYWSTQDCRLLGTNRTHTTCSCTHLTNFAVLMAHVEVKNTDPVHDMLLDVITWVGILLSLVCLLISLFTFCFFRGLQSDRNTIHKNLCISLFIAESLFLVGINRADQPVRTFPSRTIDVQKTQPTQWFSMRAVC
;
A
#
# COMPACT_ATOMS: atom_id res chain seq x y z
N MET A 1 7.49 -45.86 -26.61
CA MET A 1 8.46 -45.76 -25.50
C MET A 1 8.42 -44.33 -24.97
N LEU A 2 7.35 -44.00 -24.25
CA LEU A 2 7.03 -42.75 -23.53
C LEU A 2 5.52 -42.86 -23.27
N TRP A 3 5.02 -42.31 -22.16
CA TRP A 3 3.71 -42.59 -21.55
C TRP A 3 3.72 -43.83 -20.65
N LEU A 4 4.27 -43.66 -19.44
CA LEU A 4 3.74 -44.16 -18.17
C LEU A 4 4.63 -43.57 -17.05
N LEU A 5 4.67 -42.23 -16.94
CA LEU A 5 5.09 -41.62 -15.67
C LEU A 5 3.93 -41.84 -14.70
N SER A 6 4.12 -42.75 -13.76
CA SER A 6 3.15 -43.14 -12.75
C SER A 6 2.69 -41.94 -11.92
N PRO A 7 1.43 -41.91 -11.43
CA PRO A 7 0.93 -40.86 -10.54
C PRO A 7 1.80 -40.62 -9.30
N LEU A 8 2.50 -41.68 -8.85
CA LEU A 8 3.50 -41.62 -7.79
C LEU A 8 4.71 -40.75 -8.12
N HIS A 9 5.16 -40.70 -9.38
CA HIS A 9 6.25 -39.83 -9.82
C HIS A 9 5.83 -38.36 -9.83
N TYR A 10 4.58 -38.06 -10.21
CA TYR A 10 4.00 -36.72 -10.09
C TYR A 10 3.80 -36.29 -8.63
N LEU A 11 3.35 -37.20 -7.75
CA LEU A 11 3.30 -36.92 -6.31
C LEU A 11 4.68 -36.68 -5.71
N HIS A 12 5.71 -37.43 -6.15
CA HIS A 12 7.07 -37.27 -5.63
C HIS A 12 7.72 -35.96 -6.09
N VAL A 13 7.42 -35.51 -7.31
CA VAL A 13 7.85 -34.20 -7.82
C VAL A 13 7.08 -33.07 -7.12
N ALA A 14 5.77 -33.20 -6.92
CA ALA A 14 4.95 -32.24 -6.18
C ALA A 14 5.32 -32.14 -4.67
N ASN A 15 5.87 -33.20 -4.10
CA ASN A 15 6.41 -33.22 -2.73
C ASN A 15 7.87 -32.78 -2.62
N SER A 16 8.48 -32.26 -3.69
CA SER A 16 9.81 -31.67 -3.58
C SER A 16 9.74 -30.46 -2.64
N PRO A 17 10.67 -30.29 -1.68
CA PRO A 17 10.68 -29.15 -0.75
C PRO A 17 10.60 -27.79 -1.46
N CYS A 18 11.16 -27.71 -2.67
CA CYS A 18 11.10 -26.54 -3.54
C CYS A 18 9.66 -26.22 -4.00
N CYS A 19 8.86 -27.22 -4.41
CA CYS A 19 7.48 -27.01 -4.85
C CYS A 19 6.57 -26.50 -3.72
N LEU A 20 6.79 -26.97 -2.49
CA LEU A 20 6.07 -26.49 -1.31
C LEU A 20 6.33 -24.99 -1.07
N VAL A 21 7.60 -24.58 -1.16
CA VAL A 21 7.98 -23.19 -0.94
C VAL A 21 7.49 -22.28 -2.06
N GLN A 22 7.55 -22.74 -3.32
CA GLN A 22 6.96 -22.00 -4.43
C GLN A 22 5.45 -21.78 -4.23
N ALA A 23 4.69 -22.81 -3.87
CA ALA A 23 3.26 -22.68 -3.59
C ALA A 23 2.96 -21.73 -2.41
N MET A 24 3.79 -21.76 -1.37
CA MET A 24 3.69 -20.84 -0.23
C MET A 24 3.92 -19.38 -0.67
N VAL A 25 4.99 -19.11 -1.42
CA VAL A 25 5.33 -17.78 -1.94
C VAL A 25 4.23 -17.27 -2.88
N GLU A 26 3.70 -18.12 -3.77
CA GLU A 26 2.59 -17.78 -4.66
C GLU A 26 1.32 -17.43 -3.88
N THR A 27 1.02 -18.19 -2.83
CA THR A 27 -0.13 -17.91 -1.95
C THR A 27 0.00 -16.54 -1.29
N VAL A 28 1.16 -16.23 -0.71
CA VAL A 28 1.43 -14.92 -0.11
C VAL A 28 1.38 -13.81 -1.15
N ASN A 29 1.95 -14.03 -2.34
CA ASN A 29 1.92 -13.08 -3.43
C ASN A 29 0.47 -12.71 -3.79
N ASN A 30 -0.42 -13.71 -3.87
CA ASN A 30 -1.84 -13.55 -4.15
C ASN A 30 -2.59 -12.80 -3.04
N LEU A 31 -2.31 -13.12 -1.78
CA LEU A 31 -2.91 -12.43 -0.63
C LEU A 31 -2.48 -10.95 -0.52
N LEU A 32 -1.30 -10.61 -1.02
CA LEU A 32 -0.77 -9.24 -1.00
C LEU A 32 -1.07 -8.46 -2.30
N GLN A 33 -1.83 -9.02 -3.23
CA GLN A 33 -2.23 -8.30 -4.44
C GLN A 33 -3.25 -7.19 -4.13
N PRO A 34 -3.29 -6.10 -4.93
CA PRO A 34 -4.30 -5.05 -4.81
C PRO A 34 -5.74 -5.58 -4.81
N GLN A 35 -6.02 -6.64 -5.57
CA GLN A 35 -7.35 -7.27 -5.68
C GLN A 35 -7.80 -7.92 -4.37
N ALA A 36 -6.86 -8.38 -3.52
CA ALA A 36 -7.17 -8.97 -2.24
C ALA A 36 -7.45 -7.91 -1.14
N GLN A 37 -7.16 -6.63 -1.38
CA GLN A 37 -7.31 -5.58 -0.37
C GLN A 37 -8.75 -5.42 0.14
N SER A 38 -9.76 -5.70 -0.69
CA SER A 38 -11.16 -5.68 -0.24
C SER A 38 -11.40 -6.74 0.84
N ALA A 39 -10.92 -7.97 0.62
CA ALA A 39 -11.05 -9.06 1.58
C ALA A 39 -10.30 -8.76 2.90
N TRP A 40 -9.16 -8.07 2.84
CA TRP A 40 -8.48 -7.59 4.05
C TRP A 40 -9.28 -6.53 4.79
N ARG A 41 -9.97 -5.62 4.07
CA ARG A 41 -10.79 -4.56 4.69
C ARG A 41 -12.06 -5.08 5.36
N ASP A 42 -12.54 -6.26 4.97
CA ASP A 42 -13.67 -6.90 5.63
C ASP A 42 -13.31 -7.41 7.03
N LEU A 43 -12.02 -7.62 7.31
CA LEU A 43 -11.50 -7.99 8.63
C LEU A 43 -11.34 -6.76 9.53
N SER A 44 -11.59 -6.91 10.83
CA SER A 44 -11.27 -5.89 11.83
C SER A 44 -9.76 -5.63 11.91
N THR A 45 -9.35 -4.47 12.43
CA THR A 45 -7.92 -4.10 12.54
C THR A 45 -7.11 -5.14 13.35
N GLY A 46 -7.69 -5.71 14.40
CA GLY A 46 -7.08 -6.78 15.18
C GLY A 46 -6.94 -8.10 14.42
N GLU A 47 -7.90 -8.45 13.57
CA GLU A 47 -7.85 -9.64 12.72
C GLU A 47 -6.85 -9.48 11.56
N GLN A 48 -6.79 -8.30 10.94
CA GLN A 48 -5.77 -7.98 9.94
C GLN A 48 -4.36 -8.13 10.53
N LEU A 49 -4.13 -7.55 11.72
CA LEU A 49 -2.86 -7.67 12.44
C LEU A 49 -2.50 -9.12 12.75
N ARG A 50 -3.48 -9.91 13.22
CA ARG A 50 -3.27 -11.33 13.54
C ARG A 50 -2.94 -12.14 12.30
N ALA A 51 -3.71 -11.97 11.22
CA ALA A 51 -3.51 -12.69 9.96
C ALA A 51 -2.16 -12.32 9.32
N ALA A 52 -1.78 -11.04 9.30
CA ALA A 52 -0.48 -10.60 8.80
C ALA A 52 0.68 -11.15 9.64
N THR A 53 0.56 -11.12 10.97
CA THR A 53 1.58 -11.70 11.87
C THR A 53 1.72 -13.21 11.67
N MET A 54 0.59 -13.92 11.53
CA MET A 54 0.59 -15.36 11.26
C MET A 54 1.22 -15.68 9.90
N LEU A 55 1.02 -14.83 8.89
CA LEU A 55 1.66 -14.96 7.58
C LEU A 55 3.18 -14.84 7.70
N LEU A 56 3.68 -13.82 8.41
CA LEU A 56 5.13 -13.65 8.65
C LEU A 56 5.74 -14.90 9.32
N ASP A 57 5.11 -15.36 10.40
CA ASP A 57 5.59 -16.54 11.15
C ASP A 57 5.54 -17.81 10.27
N THR A 58 4.44 -18.05 9.56
CA THR A 58 4.27 -19.26 8.72
C THR A 58 5.31 -19.33 7.60
N VAL A 59 5.59 -18.20 6.93
CA VAL A 59 6.61 -18.15 5.87
C VAL A 59 8.00 -18.40 6.45
N GLU A 60 8.32 -17.81 7.59
CA GLU A 60 9.57 -18.09 8.30
C GLU A 60 9.67 -19.58 8.65
N GLN A 61 8.59 -20.19 9.15
CA GLN A 61 8.58 -21.62 9.47
C GLN A 61 8.81 -22.50 8.24
N GLY A 62 8.09 -22.24 7.15
CA GLY A 62 8.22 -22.97 5.90
C GLY A 62 9.61 -22.84 5.30
N ALA A 63 10.20 -21.64 5.37
CA ALA A 63 11.57 -21.39 4.89
C ALA A 63 12.60 -22.24 5.65
N PHE A 64 12.49 -22.37 6.98
CA PHE A 64 13.43 -23.22 7.73
C PHE A 64 13.21 -24.71 7.51
N ILE A 65 11.96 -25.16 7.30
CA ILE A 65 11.69 -26.55 6.89
C ILE A 65 12.39 -26.85 5.56
N LEU A 66 12.37 -25.91 4.60
CA LEU A 66 13.14 -26.04 3.37
C LEU A 66 14.65 -26.08 3.66
N ALA A 67 15.17 -25.14 4.45
CA ALA A 67 16.59 -25.03 4.76
C ALA A 67 17.17 -26.33 5.37
N ASP A 68 16.38 -27.07 6.15
CA ASP A 68 16.78 -28.36 6.74
C ASP A 68 16.93 -29.48 5.70
N ASN A 69 16.19 -29.39 4.60
CA ASN A 69 16.19 -30.37 3.51
C ASN A 69 17.12 -29.98 2.34
N LEU A 70 17.73 -28.78 2.39
CA LEU A 70 18.71 -28.36 1.39
C LEU A 70 20.01 -29.13 1.52
N LEU A 71 20.70 -29.33 0.39
CA LEU A 71 22.06 -29.84 0.36
C LEU A 71 23.02 -28.81 0.98
N LYS A 72 24.19 -29.27 1.44
CA LYS A 72 25.23 -28.38 1.95
C LYS A 72 25.66 -27.44 0.81
N THR A 73 25.62 -26.13 1.05
CA THR A 73 25.94 -25.04 0.09
C THR A 73 24.88 -24.73 -0.98
N ASP A 74 23.62 -25.08 -0.75
CA ASP A 74 22.52 -24.79 -1.66
C ASP A 74 21.76 -23.49 -1.30
N ILE A 75 21.22 -22.81 -2.32
CA ILE A 75 20.45 -21.57 -2.20
C ILE A 75 19.22 -21.68 -3.09
N VAL A 76 18.05 -21.47 -2.50
CA VAL A 76 16.76 -21.41 -3.22
C VAL A 76 16.23 -19.98 -3.15
N GLN A 77 15.86 -19.43 -4.30
CA GLN A 77 15.30 -18.09 -4.43
C GLN A 77 13.96 -18.15 -5.14
N GLU A 78 12.94 -17.57 -4.52
CA GLU A 78 11.59 -17.46 -5.07
C GLU A 78 11.17 -15.99 -5.07
N ASN A 79 11.03 -15.41 -6.25
CA ASN A 79 10.81 -13.98 -6.44
C ASN A 79 9.49 -13.73 -7.17
N THR A 80 8.60 -12.96 -6.54
CA THR A 80 7.33 -12.51 -7.12
C THR A 80 7.19 -10.99 -7.02
N ASN A 81 6.04 -10.44 -7.40
CA ASN A 81 5.79 -9.01 -7.38
C ASN A 81 5.63 -8.43 -5.96
N ASN A 82 5.11 -9.22 -5.02
CA ASN A 82 4.77 -8.78 -3.67
C ASN A 82 5.62 -9.41 -2.56
N ILE A 83 6.30 -10.52 -2.85
CA ILE A 83 7.20 -11.22 -1.94
C ILE A 83 8.47 -11.71 -2.67
N GLN A 84 9.63 -11.52 -2.04
CA GLN A 84 10.89 -12.15 -2.43
C GLN A 84 11.38 -13.00 -1.26
N LEU A 85 11.73 -14.25 -1.52
CA LEU A 85 12.20 -15.21 -0.52
C LEU A 85 13.55 -15.78 -0.99
N GLU A 86 14.53 -15.81 -0.09
CA GLU A 86 15.79 -16.52 -0.27
C GLU A 86 16.04 -17.41 0.94
N VAL A 87 16.25 -18.70 0.68
CA VAL A 87 16.57 -19.70 1.70
C VAL A 87 17.92 -20.31 1.35
N ALA A 88 18.84 -20.31 2.31
CA ALA A 88 20.20 -20.77 2.06
C ALA A 88 20.67 -21.70 3.19
N ARG A 89 21.38 -22.77 2.79
CA ARG A 89 22.19 -23.59 3.69
C ARG A 89 23.63 -23.53 3.21
N MET A 90 24.52 -22.90 3.98
CA MET A 90 25.92 -22.73 3.57
C MET A 90 26.91 -23.24 4.61
N SER A 91 28.12 -23.53 4.14
CA SER A 91 29.26 -23.83 5.02
C SER A 91 29.73 -22.56 5.71
N THR A 92 30.07 -22.64 6.99
CA THR A 92 30.68 -21.54 7.75
C THR A 92 32.19 -21.66 7.87
N GLU A 93 32.78 -22.66 7.23
CA GLU A 93 34.21 -22.91 7.21
C GLU A 93 34.92 -22.03 6.15
N GLY A 94 36.13 -21.56 6.46
CA GLY A 94 36.96 -20.79 5.54
C GLY A 94 36.70 -19.28 5.55
N ASN A 95 36.95 -18.62 4.43
CA ASN A 95 36.73 -17.18 4.28
C ASN A 95 35.36 -16.92 3.65
N LEU A 96 34.48 -16.24 4.37
CA LEU A 96 33.11 -15.93 3.92
C LEU A 96 33.04 -14.46 3.54
N PRO A 97 32.38 -14.09 2.43
CA PRO A 97 32.02 -12.71 2.16
C PRO A 97 30.80 -12.28 2.99
N ASP A 98 30.58 -10.97 3.09
CA ASP A 98 29.32 -10.44 3.61
C ASP A 98 28.17 -10.83 2.69
N LEU A 99 27.04 -11.21 3.29
CA LEU A 99 25.87 -11.66 2.55
C LEU A 99 24.88 -10.51 2.41
N LYS A 100 24.39 -10.28 1.19
CA LYS A 100 23.42 -9.23 0.88
C LYS A 100 22.18 -9.80 0.21
N PHE A 101 21.01 -9.44 0.73
CA PHE A 101 19.71 -9.83 0.19
C PHE A 101 18.80 -8.60 -0.02
N PRO A 102 17.99 -8.56 -1.09
CA PRO A 102 18.15 -9.32 -2.33
C PRO A 102 19.41 -8.88 -3.08
N GLN A 103 20.05 -9.80 -3.82
CA GLN A 103 21.29 -9.50 -4.56
C GLN A 103 21.11 -8.42 -5.65
N SER A 104 19.93 -8.40 -6.30
CA SER A 104 19.55 -7.43 -7.33
C SER A 104 18.44 -6.47 -6.87
N GLY A 105 18.50 -6.04 -5.61
CA GLY A 105 17.48 -5.16 -5.01
C GLY A 105 17.37 -3.79 -5.68
N GLN A 106 16.15 -3.43 -6.10
CA GLN A 106 15.78 -2.08 -6.57
C GLN A 106 15.74 -1.04 -5.42
N GLY A 107 16.83 -0.95 -4.65
CA GLY A 107 17.00 -0.02 -3.53
C GLY A 107 16.67 -0.59 -2.14
N ASN A 108 16.06 -1.78 -2.05
CA ASN A 108 15.90 -2.51 -0.78
C ASN A 108 17.04 -3.52 -0.61
N SER A 109 17.68 -3.55 0.56
CA SER A 109 18.67 -4.57 0.88
C SER A 109 18.88 -4.73 2.40
N ILE A 110 19.27 -5.92 2.83
CA ILE A 110 19.79 -6.25 4.15
C ILE A 110 21.14 -6.95 3.98
N THR A 111 22.11 -6.59 4.81
CA THR A 111 23.48 -7.12 4.76
C THR A 111 23.84 -7.73 6.11
N LEU A 112 24.30 -8.97 6.09
CA LEU A 112 24.88 -9.67 7.24
C LEU A 112 26.39 -9.80 7.05
N SER A 113 27.14 -9.56 8.13
CA SER A 113 28.58 -9.68 8.10
C SER A 113 29.05 -11.13 8.12
N ALA A 114 30.18 -11.40 7.47
CA ALA A 114 30.83 -12.70 7.50
C ALA A 114 31.14 -13.21 8.92
N SER A 115 31.45 -12.30 9.85
CA SER A 115 31.69 -12.62 11.27
C SER A 115 30.42 -13.14 11.94
N THR A 116 29.25 -12.54 11.67
CA THR A 116 27.94 -13.02 12.14
C THR A 116 27.66 -14.44 11.63
N LEU A 117 27.94 -14.70 10.36
CA LEU A 117 27.75 -16.03 9.77
C LEU A 117 28.62 -17.09 10.45
N LYS A 118 29.89 -16.75 10.76
CA LYS A 118 30.80 -17.64 11.48
C LYS A 118 30.39 -17.85 12.93
N GLN A 119 29.99 -16.79 13.62
CA GLN A 119 29.61 -16.84 15.04
C GLN A 119 28.36 -17.69 15.26
N HIS A 120 27.38 -17.60 14.37
CA HIS A 120 26.12 -18.32 14.51
C HIS A 120 26.08 -19.66 13.76
N GLY A 121 27.17 -20.04 13.08
CA GLY A 121 27.33 -21.35 12.46
C GLY A 121 27.30 -22.50 13.47
N ARG A 122 26.69 -23.61 13.08
CA ARG A 122 26.57 -24.85 13.87
C ARG A 122 27.05 -26.03 13.06
N ASN A 123 27.96 -26.82 13.62
CA ASN A 123 28.56 -27.97 12.93
C ASN A 123 29.16 -27.61 11.55
N GLY A 124 29.77 -26.42 11.45
CA GLY A 124 30.35 -25.92 10.20
C GLY A 124 29.32 -25.47 9.16
N GLU A 125 28.05 -25.30 9.53
CA GLU A 125 26.98 -24.90 8.63
C GLU A 125 26.05 -23.85 9.23
N ILE A 126 25.37 -23.09 8.37
CA ILE A 126 24.38 -22.10 8.79
C ILE A 126 23.17 -22.16 7.85
N ARG A 127 21.98 -22.08 8.46
CA ARG A 127 20.68 -22.03 7.76
C ARG A 127 20.10 -20.64 7.91
N MET A 128 19.67 -20.07 6.80
CA MET A 128 19.20 -18.69 6.75
C MET A 128 17.96 -18.57 5.89
N ALA A 129 17.09 -17.65 6.28
CA ALA A 129 15.93 -17.24 5.50
C ALA A 129 15.87 -15.72 5.46
N PHE A 130 15.74 -15.17 4.26
CA PHE A 130 15.47 -13.76 4.03
C PHE A 130 14.16 -13.60 3.28
N VAL A 131 13.34 -12.63 3.71
CA VAL A 131 12.05 -12.38 3.08
C VAL A 131 11.82 -10.88 2.95
N LEU A 132 11.40 -10.42 1.78
CA LEU A 132 10.99 -9.05 1.54
C LEU A 132 9.50 -9.03 1.16
N TYR A 133 8.67 -8.41 1.99
CA TYR A 133 7.25 -8.23 1.74
C TYR A 133 6.97 -6.78 1.35
N LYS A 134 6.39 -6.56 0.18
CA LYS A 134 6.24 -5.20 -0.37
C LYS A 134 5.16 -4.37 0.34
N HIS A 135 4.02 -4.98 0.67
CA HIS A 135 2.81 -4.27 1.13
C HIS A 135 2.19 -4.79 2.43
N ILE A 136 2.80 -5.79 3.08
CA ILE A 136 2.25 -6.38 4.31
C ILE A 136 2.19 -5.39 5.48
N GLY A 137 3.06 -4.38 5.48
CA GLY A 137 3.13 -3.35 6.53
C GLY A 137 1.84 -2.57 6.73
N ALA A 138 0.96 -2.50 5.73
CA ALA A 138 -0.34 -1.85 5.83
C ALA A 138 -1.31 -2.55 6.81
N TYR A 139 -1.11 -3.84 7.06
CA TYR A 139 -1.96 -4.66 7.93
C TYR A 139 -1.37 -4.81 9.35
N LEU A 140 -0.17 -4.26 9.60
CA LEU A 140 0.50 -4.30 10.89
C LEU A 140 0.31 -2.96 11.61
N SER A 141 -0.60 -2.94 12.61
CA SER A 141 -0.99 -1.72 13.32
C SER A 141 0.20 -0.96 13.93
N THR A 142 0.12 0.37 13.89
CA THR A 142 1.09 1.32 14.45
C THR A 142 0.64 1.94 15.77
N GLU A 143 -0.55 1.59 16.30
CA GLU A 143 -1.16 2.21 17.49
C GLU A 143 -0.28 2.15 18.75
N ASN A 144 0.49 1.07 18.93
CA ASN A 144 1.37 0.86 20.09
C ASN A 144 2.86 0.95 19.71
N ALA A 145 3.20 1.65 18.63
CA ALA A 145 4.57 1.73 18.15
C ALA A 145 5.46 2.52 19.13
N SER A 146 6.61 1.96 19.52
CA SER A 146 7.55 2.63 20.43
C SER A 146 8.44 3.64 19.70
N MET A 147 7.85 4.56 18.93
CA MET A 147 8.57 5.54 18.12
C MET A 147 9.12 6.69 18.96
N LYS A 148 10.32 7.17 18.58
CA LYS A 148 10.88 8.40 19.14
C LYS A 148 10.53 9.54 18.20
N LEU A 149 9.58 10.37 18.61
CA LEU A 149 9.26 11.58 17.88
C LEU A 149 10.12 12.76 18.32
N GLY A 150 10.66 13.49 17.35
CA GLY A 150 11.28 14.78 17.62
C GLY A 150 10.25 15.74 18.23
N ARG A 151 10.69 16.66 19.09
CA ARG A 151 9.81 17.63 19.78
C ARG A 151 8.90 18.43 18.83
N GLU A 152 9.31 18.62 17.59
CA GLU A 152 8.54 19.34 16.55
C GLU A 152 7.32 18.56 16.06
N ALA A 153 7.38 17.23 16.08
CA ALA A 153 6.30 16.37 15.63
C ALA A 153 5.16 16.28 16.66
N MET A 154 5.45 16.51 17.95
CA MET A 154 4.44 16.41 19.02
C MET A 154 3.42 17.57 19.02
N ALA A 155 3.63 18.59 18.19
CA ALA A 155 2.80 19.79 18.08
C ALA A 155 1.69 19.70 17.01
N THR A 156 1.72 18.69 16.13
CA THR A 156 0.75 18.51 15.04
C THR A 156 0.04 17.16 15.16
N ASN A 157 -1.20 17.04 14.67
CA ASN A 157 -1.90 15.75 14.56
C ASN A 157 -1.25 14.93 13.44
N TYR A 158 -0.17 14.21 13.73
CA TYR A 158 0.43 13.26 12.80
C TYR A 158 -0.21 11.87 12.99
N SER A 159 -0.31 11.10 11.92
CA SER A 159 -0.52 9.65 12.00
C SER A 159 0.78 8.92 11.67
N VAL A 160 0.91 7.70 12.19
CA VAL A 160 2.11 6.88 11.98
C VAL A 160 1.78 5.80 10.98
N ILE A 161 2.59 5.70 9.93
CA ILE A 161 2.44 4.66 8.90
C ILE A 161 3.74 3.87 8.73
N VAL A 162 3.60 2.60 8.35
CA VAL A 162 4.71 1.78 7.88
C VAL A 162 4.99 2.20 6.43
N ASN A 163 6.05 2.99 6.21
CA ASN A 163 6.34 3.61 4.92
C ASN A 163 7.49 2.91 4.17
N SER A 164 7.65 1.61 4.38
CA SER A 164 8.59 0.76 3.64
C SER A 164 8.03 -0.66 3.48
N PRO A 165 8.62 -1.48 2.58
CA PRO A 165 8.50 -2.93 2.67
C PRO A 165 8.93 -3.45 4.05
N VAL A 166 8.45 -4.63 4.41
CA VAL A 166 8.93 -5.38 5.59
C VAL A 166 10.02 -6.34 5.13
N ILE A 167 11.23 -6.21 5.67
CA ILE A 167 12.36 -7.09 5.37
C ILE A 167 12.69 -7.97 6.58
N THR A 168 12.81 -9.26 6.35
CA THR A 168 13.00 -10.27 7.38
C THR A 168 14.33 -10.93 7.15
N ALA A 169 15.07 -11.15 8.23
CA ALA A 169 16.27 -11.97 8.24
C ALA A 169 16.22 -12.86 9.47
N ALA A 170 16.46 -14.15 9.28
CA ALA A 170 16.51 -15.12 10.34
C ALA A 170 17.63 -16.13 10.10
N ILE A 171 18.32 -16.51 11.17
CA ILE A 171 19.39 -17.51 11.18
C ILE A 171 19.02 -18.56 12.22
N ASN A 172 19.21 -19.85 11.89
CA ASN A 172 19.08 -20.99 12.81
C ASN A 172 17.91 -20.82 13.81
N LYS A 173 16.69 -21.12 13.35
CA LYS A 173 15.39 -20.92 14.04
C LYS A 173 15.27 -21.62 15.40
N GLU A 174 16.00 -21.13 16.40
CA GLU A 174 15.95 -21.63 17.78
C GLU A 174 15.34 -20.64 18.76
N SER A 175 15.32 -19.36 18.39
CA SER A 175 14.73 -18.30 19.19
C SER A 175 14.07 -17.27 18.30
N ASN A 176 13.11 -16.53 18.86
CA ASN A 176 12.38 -15.49 18.12
C ASN A 176 13.24 -14.25 17.82
N LYS A 177 14.37 -14.09 18.52
CA LYS A 177 15.27 -12.95 18.42
C LYS A 177 16.69 -13.44 18.61
N VAL A 178 17.46 -13.47 17.53
CA VAL A 178 18.89 -13.80 17.57
C VAL A 178 19.66 -12.49 17.72
N TYR A 179 20.40 -12.34 18.81
CA TYR A 179 21.25 -11.17 19.06
C TYR A 179 22.58 -11.32 18.34
N LEU A 180 23.04 -10.23 17.73
CA LEU A 180 24.27 -10.18 16.94
C LEU A 180 25.30 -9.29 17.63
N SER A 181 26.57 -9.73 17.61
CA SER A 181 27.70 -8.90 18.06
C SER A 181 27.95 -7.74 17.11
N GLU A 182 27.83 -7.99 15.80
CA GLU A 182 27.86 -6.99 14.76
C GLU A 182 26.43 -6.73 14.26
N PRO A 183 26.00 -5.46 14.17
CA PRO A 183 24.62 -5.17 13.83
C PRO A 183 24.33 -5.46 12.35
N VAL A 184 23.13 -5.96 12.08
CA VAL A 184 22.61 -6.08 10.72
C VAL A 184 22.32 -4.68 10.17
N ILE A 185 22.73 -4.43 8.93
CA ILE A 185 22.48 -3.16 8.24
C ILE A 185 21.48 -3.40 7.13
N PHE A 186 20.41 -2.63 7.10
CA PHE A 186 19.42 -2.68 6.02
C PHE A 186 19.07 -1.29 5.50
N THR A 187 18.81 -1.21 4.21
CA THR A 187 18.34 -0.02 3.50
C THR A 187 17.02 -0.35 2.85
N LEU A 188 16.00 0.48 3.10
CA LEU A 188 14.66 0.29 2.56
C LEU A 188 14.20 1.54 1.82
N LYS A 189 13.56 1.31 0.68
CA LYS A 189 12.94 2.34 -0.15
C LYS A 189 11.58 2.75 0.45
N HIS A 190 11.33 4.05 0.45
CA HIS A 190 10.08 4.62 0.93
C HIS A 190 8.93 4.32 -0.06
N LEU A 191 7.79 3.86 0.47
CA LEU A 191 6.59 3.60 -0.34
C LEU A 191 5.94 4.91 -0.81
N GLN A 192 5.88 5.90 0.08
CA GLN A 192 5.40 7.26 -0.17
C GLN A 192 6.56 8.24 -0.03
N GLN A 193 6.78 9.03 -1.09
CA GLN A 193 7.87 10.01 -1.20
C GLN A 193 7.35 11.45 -1.09
N SER A 194 6.38 11.68 -0.19
CA SER A 194 5.80 13.01 0.01
C SER A 194 6.70 13.89 0.87
N LYS A 195 6.60 15.21 0.69
CA LYS A 195 7.26 16.19 1.58
C LYS A 195 6.67 16.19 3.01
N GLU A 196 5.50 15.57 3.18
CA GLU A 196 4.72 15.50 4.41
C GLU A 196 5.12 14.32 5.31
N SER A 197 5.94 13.39 4.80
CA SER A 197 6.49 12.29 5.59
C SER A 197 7.81 12.74 6.21
N PHE A 198 7.82 12.87 7.53
CA PHE A 198 8.99 13.32 8.29
C PHE A 198 9.30 12.33 9.43
N ASN A 199 10.54 12.33 9.91
CA ASN A 199 11.02 11.52 11.02
C ASN A 199 10.95 9.97 10.82
N PRO A 200 11.84 9.39 9.99
CA PRO A 200 11.92 7.95 9.82
C PRO A 200 12.48 7.25 11.07
N ASN A 201 11.79 6.19 11.52
CA ASN A 201 12.17 5.37 12.65
C ASN A 201 12.39 3.92 12.19
N CYS A 202 13.63 3.45 12.36
CA CYS A 202 13.98 2.05 12.18
C CYS A 202 13.32 1.22 13.28
N SER A 203 12.41 0.33 12.89
CA SER A 203 11.64 -0.48 13.83
C SER A 203 11.60 -1.94 13.42
N PHE A 204 11.32 -2.81 14.38
CA PHE A 204 11.09 -4.22 14.17
C PHE A 204 9.74 -4.65 14.73
N TRP A 205 9.15 -5.70 14.17
CA TRP A 205 7.88 -6.25 14.63
C TRP A 205 8.12 -7.20 15.81
N SER A 206 7.75 -6.76 17.02
CA SER A 206 7.82 -7.56 18.23
C SER A 206 6.47 -8.21 18.49
N TYR A 207 6.38 -9.53 18.36
CA TYR A 207 5.11 -10.26 18.46
C TYR A 207 5.21 -11.49 19.36
N SER A 208 4.06 -11.89 19.91
CA SER A 208 3.90 -13.11 20.69
C SER A 208 3.43 -14.24 19.79
N LYS A 209 4.21 -15.32 19.71
CA LYS A 209 3.85 -16.54 18.96
C LYS A 209 2.56 -17.23 19.44
N ARG A 210 2.13 -16.98 20.69
CA ARG A 210 0.91 -17.59 21.24
C ARG A 210 -0.35 -16.90 20.75
N THR A 211 -0.34 -15.57 20.70
CA THR A 211 -1.52 -14.76 20.37
C THR A 211 -1.51 -14.28 18.93
N MET A 212 -0.35 -14.37 18.25
CA MET A 212 -0.08 -13.76 16.95
C MET A 212 -0.40 -12.27 16.93
N THR A 213 -0.14 -11.59 18.05
CA THR A 213 -0.30 -10.14 18.20
C THR A 213 1.04 -9.52 18.57
N GLY A 214 1.26 -8.27 18.16
CA GLY A 214 2.52 -7.58 18.34
C GLY A 214 2.41 -6.08 18.20
N TYR A 215 3.56 -5.42 18.26
CA TYR A 215 3.72 -3.99 18.08
C TYR A 215 5.08 -3.68 17.46
N TRP A 216 5.20 -2.51 16.82
CA TRP A 216 6.46 -2.02 16.29
C TRP A 216 7.34 -1.47 17.40
N SER A 217 8.56 -1.98 17.52
CA SER A 217 9.53 -1.51 18.50
C SER A 217 10.78 -0.93 17.84
N THR A 218 11.33 0.14 18.43
CA THR A 218 12.61 0.76 18.01
C THR A 218 13.78 0.30 18.88
N GLN A 219 13.55 -0.61 19.82
CA GLN A 219 14.59 -1.12 20.71
C GLN A 219 15.71 -1.79 19.91
N ASP A 220 16.96 -1.58 20.34
CA ASP A 220 18.13 -2.20 19.71
C ASP A 220 18.32 -1.87 18.21
N CYS A 221 17.64 -0.82 17.72
CA CYS A 221 17.71 -0.32 16.35
C CYS A 221 18.11 1.15 16.33
N ARG A 222 18.91 1.53 15.33
CA ARG A 222 19.47 2.87 15.16
C ARG A 222 19.33 3.31 13.70
N LEU A 223 18.97 4.58 13.51
CA LEU A 223 18.99 5.23 12.21
C LEU A 223 20.43 5.60 11.86
N LEU A 224 20.95 5.09 10.74
CA LEU A 224 22.28 5.45 10.23
C LEU A 224 22.20 6.67 9.31
N GLY A 225 21.14 6.75 8.49
CA GLY A 225 20.92 7.87 7.59
C GLY A 225 19.61 7.73 6.84
N THR A 226 19.07 8.85 6.38
CA THR A 226 17.86 8.90 5.57
C THR A 226 18.03 9.91 4.45
N ASN A 227 17.47 9.56 3.29
CA ASN A 227 17.24 10.47 2.17
C ASN A 227 15.73 10.51 1.88
N ARG A 228 15.28 11.29 0.90
CA ARG A 228 13.87 11.38 0.51
C ARG A 228 13.29 10.03 0.07
N THR A 229 14.12 9.16 -0.48
CA THR A 229 13.69 7.91 -1.12
C THR A 229 14.07 6.66 -0.35
N HIS A 230 15.06 6.72 0.54
CA HIS A 230 15.60 5.55 1.23
C HIS A 230 16.01 5.90 2.66
N THR A 231 15.86 4.93 3.55
CA THR A 231 16.37 4.98 4.92
C THR A 231 17.27 3.78 5.17
N THR A 232 18.41 4.03 5.80
CA THR A 232 19.38 3.01 6.22
C THR A 232 19.41 2.91 7.75
N CYS A 233 19.30 1.67 8.22
CA CYS A 233 19.14 1.30 9.61
C CYS A 233 20.17 0.26 10.04
N SER A 234 20.44 0.22 11.34
CA SER A 234 21.33 -0.73 11.99
C SER A 234 20.65 -1.31 13.23
N CYS A 235 20.51 -2.64 13.31
CA CYS A 235 19.92 -3.30 14.48
C CYS A 235 20.81 -4.44 14.99
N THR A 236 20.85 -4.69 16.30
CA THR A 236 21.70 -5.73 16.92
C THR A 236 20.99 -7.08 17.09
N HIS A 237 19.95 -7.33 16.30
CA HIS A 237 19.21 -8.58 16.33
C HIS A 237 18.61 -8.89 14.97
N LEU A 238 18.05 -10.10 14.81
CA LEU A 238 17.39 -10.58 13.60
C LEU A 238 15.91 -10.86 13.86
N THR A 239 15.03 -10.17 13.14
CA THR A 239 13.56 -10.31 13.18
C THR A 239 12.95 -9.80 11.85
N ASN A 240 11.80 -9.11 11.92
CA ASN A 240 11.10 -8.47 10.80
C ASN A 240 11.25 -6.95 10.94
N PHE A 241 11.90 -6.28 10.01
CA PHE A 241 12.22 -4.85 10.05
C PHE A 241 11.38 -4.03 9.09
N ALA A 242 11.09 -2.80 9.47
CA ALA A 242 10.49 -1.79 8.60
C ALA A 242 10.88 -0.38 9.05
N VAL A 243 10.60 0.60 8.19
CA VAL A 243 10.75 2.03 8.48
C VAL A 243 9.37 2.63 8.68
N LEU A 244 9.13 3.11 9.90
CA LEU A 244 7.92 3.86 10.22
C LEU A 244 8.20 5.34 10.03
N MET A 245 7.23 6.09 9.54
CA MET A 245 7.33 7.55 9.39
C MET A 245 6.09 8.21 9.96
N ALA A 246 6.29 9.39 10.54
CA ALA A 246 5.18 10.28 10.85
C ALA A 246 4.72 10.90 9.54
N HIS A 247 3.44 10.69 9.24
CA HIS A 247 2.76 11.32 8.14
C HIS A 247 1.85 12.39 8.74
N VAL A 248 2.05 13.66 8.35
CA VAL A 248 1.02 14.65 8.64
C VAL A 248 -0.18 14.25 7.81
N GLU A 249 -1.25 13.78 8.47
CA GLU A 249 -2.55 13.82 7.82
C GLU A 249 -2.88 15.29 7.63
N VAL A 250 -2.48 15.82 6.49
CA VAL A 250 -3.23 16.91 5.88
C VAL A 250 -4.57 16.28 5.56
N LYS A 251 -5.46 16.15 6.57
CA LYS A 251 -6.89 16.29 6.33
C LYS A 251 -6.97 17.52 5.46
N ASN A 252 -7.16 17.34 4.15
CA ASN A 252 -7.11 18.38 3.14
C ASN A 252 -7.38 19.75 3.78
N THR A 253 -6.31 20.48 4.07
CA THR A 253 -6.37 21.90 4.38
C THR A 253 -6.94 22.49 3.08
N ASP A 254 -8.21 22.89 2.99
CA ASP A 254 -9.00 23.53 4.03
C ASP A 254 -10.49 23.14 3.94
N PRO A 255 -11.09 22.51 4.97
CA PRO A 255 -12.55 22.52 5.10
C PRO A 255 -13.07 23.96 5.18
N VAL A 256 -12.23 24.94 5.54
CA VAL A 256 -12.62 26.35 5.53
C VAL A 256 -12.74 26.88 4.10
N HIS A 257 -11.90 26.46 3.15
CA HIS A 257 -11.96 26.99 1.78
C HIS A 257 -13.08 26.31 0.98
N ASP A 258 -13.27 25.01 1.14
CA ASP A 258 -14.43 24.29 0.55
C ASP A 258 -15.75 24.77 1.17
N MET A 259 -15.83 24.90 2.50
CA MET A 259 -17.03 25.48 3.14
C MET A 259 -17.25 26.94 2.76
N LEU A 260 -16.19 27.73 2.55
CA LEU A 260 -16.33 29.13 2.13
C LEU A 260 -16.85 29.22 0.69
N LEU A 261 -16.34 28.39 -0.23
CA LEU A 261 -16.85 28.33 -1.61
C LEU A 261 -18.30 27.83 -1.64
N ASP A 262 -18.65 26.82 -0.84
CA ASP A 262 -20.03 26.32 -0.73
C ASP A 262 -20.97 27.37 -0.11
N VAL A 263 -20.54 28.08 0.92
CA VAL A 263 -21.34 29.17 1.53
C VAL A 263 -21.51 30.33 0.55
N ILE A 264 -20.46 30.73 -0.17
CA ILE A 264 -20.54 31.81 -1.16
C ILE A 264 -21.47 31.42 -2.32
N THR A 265 -21.39 30.19 -2.83
CA THR A 265 -22.26 29.72 -3.92
C THR A 265 -23.71 29.60 -3.45
N TRP A 266 -23.98 29.02 -2.28
CA TRP A 266 -25.34 28.92 -1.74
C TRP A 266 -25.97 30.29 -1.45
N VAL A 267 -25.24 31.20 -0.80
CA VAL A 267 -25.73 32.55 -0.49
C VAL A 267 -25.93 33.36 -1.78
N GLY A 268 -25.01 33.23 -2.74
CA GLY A 268 -25.11 33.89 -4.04
C GLY A 268 -26.34 33.42 -4.83
N ILE A 269 -26.58 32.11 -4.92
CA ILE A 269 -27.73 31.54 -5.63
C ILE A 269 -29.06 31.92 -4.95
N LEU A 270 -29.13 31.87 -3.61
CA LEU A 270 -30.33 32.27 -2.87
C LEU A 270 -30.67 33.76 -3.07
N LEU A 271 -29.65 34.63 -3.02
CA LEU A 271 -29.83 36.07 -3.20
C LEU A 271 -30.29 36.40 -4.63
N SER A 272 -29.71 35.75 -5.65
CA SER A 272 -30.14 35.91 -7.05
C SER A 272 -31.57 35.44 -7.27
N LEU A 273 -31.96 34.28 -6.72
CA LEU A 273 -33.33 33.75 -6.82
C LEU A 273 -34.37 34.72 -6.22
N VAL A 274 -34.09 35.29 -5.04
CA VAL A 274 -34.99 36.26 -4.39
C VAL A 274 -35.10 37.54 -5.22
N CYS A 275 -33.99 38.06 -5.75
CA CYS A 275 -33.99 39.24 -6.61
C CYS A 275 -34.79 39.00 -7.90
N LEU A 276 -34.61 37.85 -8.55
CA LEU A 276 -35.34 37.46 -9.75
C LEU A 276 -36.85 37.34 -9.46
N LEU A 277 -37.25 36.73 -8.34
CA LEU A 277 -38.67 36.62 -7.95
C LEU A 277 -39.33 37.98 -7.73
N ILE A 278 -38.65 38.93 -7.09
CA ILE A 278 -39.16 40.30 -6.89
C ILE A 278 -39.29 41.03 -8.23
N SER A 279 -38.32 40.88 -9.14
CA SER A 279 -38.41 41.48 -10.48
C SER A 279 -39.59 40.90 -11.28
N LEU A 280 -39.80 39.58 -11.23
CA LEU A 280 -40.93 38.91 -11.88
C LEU A 280 -42.26 39.38 -11.30
N PHE A 281 -42.36 39.47 -9.96
CA PHE A 281 -43.54 39.94 -9.27
C PHE A 281 -43.89 41.40 -9.63
N THR A 282 -42.90 42.30 -9.60
CA THR A 282 -43.12 43.70 -9.99
C THR A 282 -43.57 43.82 -11.44
N PHE A 283 -43.00 43.06 -12.38
CA PHE A 283 -43.46 43.04 -13.77
C PHE A 283 -44.85 42.40 -13.98
N CYS A 284 -45.30 41.53 -13.07
CA CYS A 284 -46.65 40.95 -13.07
C CYS A 284 -47.70 41.89 -12.47
N PHE A 285 -47.36 42.63 -11.41
CA PHE A 285 -48.27 43.58 -10.75
C PHE A 285 -48.39 44.90 -11.51
N PHE A 286 -47.30 45.40 -12.11
CA PHE A 286 -47.32 46.57 -13.00
C PHE A 286 -47.73 46.23 -14.44
N ARG A 287 -48.84 45.47 -14.58
CA ARG A 287 -49.44 45.09 -15.88
C ARG A 287 -49.90 46.28 -16.73
N GLY A 288 -49.92 47.49 -16.19
CA GLY A 288 -50.35 48.72 -16.87
C GLY A 288 -49.31 49.40 -17.77
N LEU A 289 -48.04 48.95 -17.79
CA LEU A 289 -46.97 49.55 -18.63
C LEU A 289 -46.38 48.49 -19.59
N GLN A 290 -47.22 47.86 -20.41
CA GLN A 290 -46.80 46.83 -21.35
C GLN A 290 -46.17 47.45 -22.61
N SER A 291 -44.90 47.86 -22.49
CA SER A 291 -44.05 48.27 -23.62
C SER A 291 -43.23 47.09 -24.14
N ASP A 292 -42.89 47.07 -25.44
CA ASP A 292 -42.01 46.06 -26.07
C ASP A 292 -40.70 45.85 -25.28
N ARG A 293 -40.18 46.91 -24.65
CA ARG A 293 -38.99 46.86 -23.80
C ARG A 293 -39.19 46.01 -22.54
N ASN A 294 -40.39 46.04 -21.95
CA ASN A 294 -40.74 45.26 -20.76
C ASN A 294 -40.96 43.78 -21.10
N THR A 295 -41.36 43.45 -22.33
CA THR A 295 -41.45 42.06 -22.81
C THR A 295 -40.07 41.42 -22.97
N ILE A 296 -39.08 42.17 -23.47
CA ILE A 296 -37.68 41.70 -23.57
C ILE A 296 -37.10 41.46 -22.17
N HIS A 297 -37.31 42.39 -21.23
CA HIS A 297 -36.85 42.21 -19.84
C HIS A 297 -37.53 41.03 -19.15
N LYS A 298 -38.83 40.82 -19.38
CA LYS A 298 -39.55 39.63 -18.88
C LYS A 298 -38.92 38.33 -19.37
N ASN A 299 -38.63 38.23 -20.67
CA ASN A 299 -38.03 37.03 -21.26
C ASN A 299 -36.61 36.78 -20.73
N LEU A 300 -35.83 37.84 -20.48
CA LEU A 300 -34.49 37.75 -19.91
C LEU A 300 -34.52 37.28 -18.44
N CYS A 301 -35.41 37.82 -17.61
CA CYS A 301 -35.57 37.39 -16.21
C CYS A 301 -36.05 35.93 -16.11
N ILE A 302 -36.99 35.50 -16.97
CA ILE A 302 -37.47 34.11 -17.00
C ILE A 302 -36.36 33.15 -17.42
N SER A 303 -35.59 33.49 -18.46
CA SER A 303 -34.46 32.67 -18.92
C SER A 303 -33.40 32.48 -17.83
N LEU A 304 -33.02 33.57 -17.13
CA LEU A 304 -32.07 33.52 -16.03
C LEU A 304 -32.59 32.69 -14.85
N PHE A 305 -33.86 32.82 -14.50
CA PHE A 305 -34.48 32.02 -13.43
C PHE A 305 -34.46 30.52 -13.72
N ILE A 306 -34.72 30.12 -14.97
CA ILE A 306 -34.64 28.72 -15.41
C ILE A 306 -33.20 28.23 -15.34
N ALA A 307 -32.23 29.03 -15.82
CA ALA A 307 -30.81 28.67 -15.78
C ALA A 307 -30.30 28.46 -14.34
N GLU A 308 -30.63 29.35 -13.40
CA GLU A 308 -30.24 29.20 -11.99
C GLU A 308 -30.91 28.01 -11.31
N SER A 309 -32.19 27.74 -11.62
CA SER A 309 -32.90 26.57 -11.09
C SER A 309 -32.28 25.25 -11.59
N LEU A 310 -31.90 25.19 -12.87
CA LEU A 310 -31.21 24.03 -13.44
C LEU A 310 -29.82 23.84 -12.82
N PHE A 311 -29.10 24.92 -12.55
CA PHE A 311 -27.81 24.88 -11.88
C PHE A 311 -27.92 24.34 -10.45
N LEU A 312 -28.92 24.80 -9.68
CA LEU A 312 -29.19 24.32 -8.32
C LEU A 312 -29.58 22.83 -8.28
N VAL A 313 -30.44 22.38 -9.20
CA VAL A 313 -30.80 20.95 -9.32
C VAL A 313 -29.60 20.10 -9.75
N GLY A 314 -28.72 20.65 -10.60
CA GLY A 314 -27.49 20.02 -11.04
C GLY A 314 -26.51 19.77 -9.89
N ILE A 315 -26.29 20.76 -9.02
CA ILE A 315 -25.43 20.64 -7.83
C ILE A 315 -26.00 19.58 -6.87
N ASN A 316 -27.30 19.64 -6.56
CA ASN A 316 -27.95 18.69 -5.64
C ASN A 316 -27.94 17.23 -6.17
N ARG A 317 -27.80 17.03 -7.49
CA ARG A 317 -27.65 15.69 -8.10
C ARG A 317 -26.21 15.19 -8.10
N ALA A 318 -25.22 16.07 -7.99
CA ALA A 318 -23.80 15.71 -7.89
C ALA A 318 -23.38 15.26 -6.47
N ASP A 319 -24.12 15.70 -5.44
CA ASP A 319 -23.90 15.32 -4.02
C ASP A 319 -24.53 13.98 -3.61
N GLN A 320 -25.22 13.30 -4.53
CA GLN A 320 -25.61 11.90 -4.32
C GLN A 320 -24.40 11.02 -4.62
N PRO A 321 -23.96 10.13 -3.70
CA PRO A 321 -22.91 9.18 -4.03
C PRO A 321 -23.40 8.34 -5.21
N VAL A 322 -22.79 8.55 -6.36
CA VAL A 322 -23.03 7.78 -7.57
C VAL A 322 -22.76 6.33 -7.19
N ARG A 323 -23.83 5.55 -6.98
CA ARG A 323 -23.75 4.10 -6.96
C ARG A 323 -23.11 3.70 -8.28
N THR A 324 -21.85 3.30 -8.20
CA THR A 324 -21.06 2.76 -9.30
C THR A 324 -21.82 1.57 -9.87
N PHE A 325 -22.47 1.75 -11.02
CA PHE A 325 -22.85 0.64 -11.88
C PHE A 325 -21.58 0.13 -12.57
N PRO A 326 -21.43 -1.20 -12.74
CA PRO A 326 -20.21 -1.78 -13.29
C PRO A 326 -20.05 -1.36 -14.75
N SER A 327 -18.84 -0.93 -15.08
CA SER A 327 -18.39 -0.62 -16.43
C SER A 327 -18.67 -1.80 -17.36
N ARG A 328 -19.72 -1.67 -18.19
CA ARG A 328 -19.82 -2.47 -19.41
C ARG A 328 -18.94 -1.76 -20.43
N THR A 329 -17.77 -2.35 -20.69
CA THR A 329 -16.84 -1.99 -21.76
C THR A 329 -17.60 -1.73 -23.06
N ILE A 330 -17.50 -0.51 -23.58
CA ILE A 330 -17.84 -0.22 -24.97
C ILE A 330 -16.60 -0.59 -25.77
N ASP A 331 -16.69 -1.71 -26.49
CA ASP A 331 -15.72 -2.07 -27.52
C ASP A 331 -15.68 -0.96 -28.57
N VAL A 332 -14.52 -0.30 -28.67
CA VAL A 332 -14.22 0.67 -29.73
C VAL A 332 -13.88 -0.14 -30.98
N GLN A 333 -14.91 -0.44 -31.77
CA GLN A 333 -14.71 -0.99 -33.10
C GLN A 333 -14.18 0.12 -34.02
N LYS A 334 -12.89 0.01 -34.37
CA LYS A 334 -12.22 0.81 -35.39
C LYS A 334 -13.05 0.83 -36.68
N THR A 335 -13.43 2.02 -37.15
CA THR A 335 -13.87 2.24 -38.53
C THR A 335 -12.89 3.15 -39.25
N GLN A 336 -12.25 2.58 -40.28
CA GLN A 336 -11.45 3.29 -41.29
C GLN A 336 -12.32 4.24 -42.15
N PRO A 337 -11.72 5.28 -42.76
CA PRO A 337 -12.43 6.22 -43.61
C PRO A 337 -12.30 5.81 -45.09
N THR A 338 -13.42 5.62 -45.81
CA THR A 338 -13.52 5.87 -47.27
C THR A 338 -14.93 5.63 -47.81
N GLN A 339 -15.45 6.65 -48.52
CA GLN A 339 -16.48 6.61 -49.57
C GLN A 339 -17.89 6.16 -49.11
N TRP A 340 -18.98 6.89 -49.35
CA TRP A 340 -19.54 7.20 -50.66
C TRP A 340 -20.48 8.41 -50.63
N PHE A 341 -20.37 9.23 -51.68
CA PHE A 341 -21.36 10.17 -52.18
C PHE A 341 -22.77 9.55 -52.30
N SER A 342 -23.83 10.31 -51.97
CA SER A 342 -24.87 10.76 -52.92
C SER A 342 -26.25 10.94 -52.26
N MET A 343 -26.75 12.18 -52.40
CA MET A 343 -28.14 12.64 -52.57
C MET A 343 -29.32 11.74 -52.13
N ARG A 344 -30.24 12.32 -51.33
CA ARG A 344 -31.50 12.90 -51.87
C ARG A 344 -32.30 13.61 -50.78
N ALA A 345 -32.68 14.85 -51.09
CA ALA A 345 -33.86 15.50 -50.56
C ALA A 345 -35.11 14.87 -51.17
N VAL A 346 -36.17 14.65 -50.38
CA VAL A 346 -37.57 14.57 -50.85
C VAL A 346 -38.49 15.01 -49.70
N CYS A 347 -39.31 16.02 -50.04
CA CYS A 347 -40.57 16.53 -49.44
C CYS A 347 -40.62 16.95 -47.97
#